data_AF-A0A9L0JZT5-F1
#
_entry.id   AF-A0A9L0JZT5-F1
#
_cell.length_a   1.000
_cell.length_b   1.000
_cell.length_c   1.000
_cell.angle_alpha   90.00
_cell.angle_beta   90.00
_cell.angle_gamma   90.00
#
_symmetry.space_group_name_H-M   'P 1'
#
loop_
_entity.id
_entity.type
_entity.pdbx_description
1 polymer ?
#
loop_
_entity_poly.entity_id
_entity_poly.type
_entity_poly.pdbx_seq_one_letter_code
_entity_poly.pdbx_strand_id
1 'polypeptide(L)'
;MTCILVCFPGAPRPHEEAIRKEQELDAVLGRRVAELCSSAQEPPSLNTVFRTLASEDIHDLPPGGGVYCKAAVIADAYSQLCQASGERREKGQNGAGQPTGTHSSSALDLKA
;
A
#
# COMPACT_ATOMS: atom_id res chain seq x y z
N MET A 1 22.10 -15.81 3.79
CA MET A 1 22.55 -15.45 5.15
C MET A 1 22.11 -16.54 6.11
N THR A 2 23.00 -17.04 6.94
CA THR A 2 22.70 -18.03 7.98
C THR A 2 22.92 -17.38 9.35
N CYS A 3 21.95 -17.53 10.25
CA CYS A 3 22.01 -17.03 11.62
C CYS A 3 21.49 -18.12 12.56
N ILE A 4 22.16 -18.32 13.70
CA ILE A 4 21.73 -19.23 14.76
C ILE A 4 21.59 -18.38 16.03
N LEU A 5 20.38 -18.33 16.58
CA LEU A 5 20.08 -17.70 17.87
C LEU A 5 19.91 -18.79 18.93
N VAL A 6 20.67 -18.70 20.02
CA VAL A 6 20.58 -19.60 21.18
C VAL A 6 20.18 -18.78 22.40
N CYS A 7 19.03 -19.09 22.99
CA CYS A 7 18.49 -18.38 24.16
C CYS A 7 18.66 -19.22 25.43
N PHE A 8 19.23 -18.63 26.48
CA PHE A 8 19.39 -19.25 27.79
C PHE A 8 18.31 -18.79 28.78
N PRO A 9 18.13 -19.47 29.93
CA PRO A 9 17.37 -18.92 31.05
C PRO A 9 17.90 -17.53 31.42
N GLY A 10 17.01 -16.54 31.49
CA GLY A 10 17.37 -15.13 31.70
C GLY A 10 17.43 -14.27 30.43
N ALA A 11 17.24 -14.87 29.24
CA ALA A 11 17.05 -14.09 28.00
C ALA A 11 15.85 -13.12 28.12
N PRO A 12 15.88 -11.98 27.42
CA PRO A 12 14.78 -11.02 27.42
C PRO A 12 13.45 -11.68 27.11
N ARG A 13 12.42 -11.39 27.91
CA ARG A 13 11.06 -11.87 27.70
C ARG A 13 10.29 -10.84 26.86
N PRO A 14 9.24 -11.27 26.14
CA PRO A 14 8.30 -10.32 25.54
C PRO A 14 7.78 -9.36 26.60
N HIS A 15 7.76 -8.07 26.26
CA HIS A 15 7.32 -7.00 27.13
C HIS A 15 6.16 -6.26 26.46
N GLU A 16 5.05 -6.07 27.16
CA GLU A 16 3.82 -5.50 26.57
C GLU A 16 4.04 -4.10 25.98
N GLU A 17 4.83 -3.26 26.65
CA GLU A 17 5.15 -1.93 26.13
C GLU A 17 5.94 -2.00 24.81
N ALA A 18 6.84 -2.97 24.67
CA ALA A 18 7.61 -3.13 23.43
C ALA A 18 6.71 -3.56 22.27
N ILE A 19 5.74 -4.44 22.55
CA ILE A 19 4.73 -4.86 21.56
C ILE A 19 3.86 -3.66 21.14
N ARG A 20 3.40 -2.85 22.10
CA ARG A 20 2.60 -1.66 21.80
C ARG A 20 3.38 -0.64 20.97
N LYS A 21 4.64 -0.35 21.32
CA LYS A 21 5.49 0.57 20.55
C LYS A 21 5.75 0.08 19.14
N GLU A 22 5.96 -1.23 18.96
CA GLU A 22 6.14 -1.83 17.63
C GLU A 22 4.90 -1.63 16.75
N GLN A 23 3.70 -1.85 17.30
CA GLN A 23 2.44 -1.62 16.59
C GLN A 23 2.19 -0.14 16.26
N GLU A 24 2.54 0.76 17.19
CA GLU A 24 2.43 2.20 16.96
C GLU A 24 3.37 2.66 15.85
N LEU A 25 4.62 2.19 15.87
CA LEU A 25 5.60 2.46 14.83
C LEU A 25 5.13 1.96 13.46
N ASP A 26 4.56 0.74 13.39
CA ASP A 26 4.00 0.21 12.15
C ASP A 26 2.90 1.10 11.59
N ALA A 27 2.01 1.60 12.45
CA ALA A 27 0.95 2.50 12.05
C ALA A 27 1.50 3.86 11.59
N VAL A 28 2.54 4.40 12.24
CA VAL A 28 3.24 5.63 11.83
C VAL A 28 3.87 5.46 10.45
N LEU A 29 4.63 4.38 10.25
CA LEU A 29 5.28 4.08 8.97
C LEU A 29 4.25 3.90 7.86
N GLY A 30 3.16 3.18 8.10
CA GLY A 30 2.07 3.02 7.14
C GLY A 30 1.46 4.35 6.71
N ARG A 31 1.21 5.26 7.67
CA ARG A 31 0.72 6.62 7.37
C ARG A 31 1.72 7.43 6.57
N ARG A 32 3.00 7.43 6.94
CA ARG A 32 4.05 8.17 6.20
C ARG A 32 4.21 7.65 4.78
N VAL A 33 4.16 6.34 4.56
CA VAL A 33 4.16 5.75 3.21
C VAL A 33 2.95 6.23 2.40
N ALA A 34 1.76 6.26 3.00
CA ALA A 34 0.55 6.77 2.34
C ALA A 34 0.64 8.24 1.95
N GLU A 35 1.20 9.08 2.83
CA GLU A 35 1.44 10.50 2.55
C GLU A 35 2.44 10.69 1.41
N LEU A 36 3.56 9.96 1.43
CA LEU A 36 4.57 10.03 0.36
C LEU A 36 3.97 9.60 -0.99
N CYS A 37 3.18 8.54 -1.02
CA CYS A 37 2.54 8.06 -2.25
C CYS A 37 1.42 8.98 -2.77
N SER A 38 0.75 9.72 -1.89
CA SER A 38 -0.34 10.64 -2.26
C SER A 38 0.16 12.04 -2.64
N SER A 39 1.35 12.43 -2.19
CA SER A 39 1.92 13.76 -2.41
C SER A 39 2.43 14.00 -3.83
N ALA A 40 2.64 12.94 -4.61
CA ALA A 40 3.23 13.00 -5.94
C ALA A 40 2.18 12.74 -7.03
N GLN A 41 2.37 13.37 -8.21
CA GLN A 41 1.51 13.14 -9.38
C GLN A 41 1.61 11.69 -9.90
N GLU A 42 2.77 11.08 -9.70
CA GLU A 42 3.02 9.66 -9.91
C GLU A 42 3.62 9.08 -8.62
N PRO A 43 3.16 7.91 -8.14
CA PRO A 43 3.68 7.33 -6.91
C PRO A 43 5.20 7.08 -7.03
N PRO A 44 6.00 7.49 -6.02
CA PRO A 44 7.45 7.31 -6.03
C PRO A 44 7.79 5.82 -5.97
N SER A 45 8.94 5.43 -6.51
CA SER A 45 9.40 4.04 -6.38
C SER A 45 9.62 3.66 -4.92
N LEU A 46 9.50 2.36 -4.61
CA LEU A 46 9.73 1.85 -3.25
C LEU A 46 11.12 2.23 -2.71
N ASN A 47 12.16 2.25 -3.55
CA ASN A 47 13.50 2.69 -3.14
C ASN A 47 13.53 4.17 -2.71
N THR A 48 12.83 5.03 -3.45
CA THR A 48 12.68 6.45 -3.09
C THR A 48 11.96 6.58 -1.75
N VAL A 49 10.88 5.82 -1.52
CA VAL A 49 10.17 5.79 -0.23
C VAL A 49 11.12 5.40 0.91
N PHE A 50 11.89 4.31 0.77
CA PHE A 50 12.88 3.91 1.78
C PHE A 50 13.93 4.98 2.05
N ARG A 51 14.46 5.62 1.00
CA ARG A 51 15.48 6.67 1.15
C ARG A 51 14.92 7.89 1.87
N THR A 52 13.68 8.28 1.56
CA THR A 52 13.02 9.39 2.25
C THR A 52 12.80 9.06 3.72
N LEU A 53 12.21 7.89 4.04
CA LEU A 53 12.00 7.45 5.42
C LEU A 53 13.31 7.34 6.22
N ALA A 54 14.39 6.89 5.58
CA ALA A 54 15.71 6.81 6.22
C ALA A 54 16.36 8.18 6.48
N SER A 55 15.89 9.24 5.81
CA SER A 55 16.35 10.62 6.04
C SER A 55 15.48 11.40 7.03
N GLU A 56 14.30 10.87 7.37
CA GLU A 56 13.42 11.44 8.39
C GLU A 56 13.88 11.05 9.80
N ASP A 57 13.64 11.92 10.78
CA ASP A 57 13.86 11.60 12.20
C ASP A 57 12.66 10.82 12.76
N ILE A 58 12.65 9.51 12.51
CA ILE A 58 11.60 8.59 12.98
C ILE A 58 12.03 8.01 14.33
N HIS A 59 11.25 8.33 15.38
CA HIS A 59 11.48 7.80 16.71
C HIS A 59 11.09 6.31 16.85
N ASP A 60 11.59 5.67 17.90
CA ASP A 60 11.30 4.28 18.29
C ASP A 60 11.67 3.20 17.26
N LEU A 61 12.49 3.54 16.24
CA LEU A 61 13.02 2.55 15.30
C LEU A 61 13.83 1.46 16.02
N PRO A 62 13.80 0.20 15.53
CA PRO A 62 14.60 -0.88 16.10
C PRO A 62 16.08 -0.51 16.15
N PRO A 63 16.76 -0.66 17.30
CA PRO A 63 18.17 -0.32 17.41
C PRO A 63 19.02 -1.15 16.45
N GLY A 64 20.03 -0.51 15.87
CA GLY A 64 20.93 -1.11 14.87
C GLY A 64 20.31 -1.11 13.47
N GLY A 65 19.24 -1.87 13.25
CA GLY A 65 18.67 -2.07 11.91
C GLY A 65 17.82 -0.91 11.37
N GLY A 66 17.30 -0.04 12.25
CA GLY A 66 16.58 1.16 11.86
C GLY A 66 15.41 0.90 10.91
N VAL A 67 15.23 1.79 9.94
CA VAL A 67 14.17 1.70 8.90
C VAL A 67 14.25 0.40 8.10
N TYR A 68 15.46 -0.14 7.87
CA TYR A 68 15.64 -1.35 7.06
C TYR A 68 15.08 -2.60 7.75
N CYS A 69 15.08 -2.66 9.08
CA CYS A 69 14.42 -3.73 9.83
C CYS A 69 12.88 -3.70 9.69
N LYS A 70 12.32 -2.59 9.23
CA LYS A 70 10.87 -2.42 8.99
C LYS A 70 10.50 -2.60 7.52
N ALA A 71 11.39 -3.19 6.72
CA ALA A 71 11.21 -3.22 5.26
C ALA A 71 9.94 -3.95 4.81
N ALA A 72 9.54 -5.02 5.50
CA ALA A 72 8.30 -5.73 5.21
C ALA A 72 7.07 -4.83 5.40
N VAL A 73 6.98 -4.14 6.54
CA VAL A 73 5.87 -3.22 6.85
C VAL A 73 5.76 -2.10 5.83
N ILE A 74 6.90 -1.51 5.45
CA ILE A 74 6.97 -0.45 4.44
C ILE A 74 6.54 -0.98 3.06
N ALA A 75 7.03 -2.16 2.66
CA ALA A 75 6.69 -2.78 1.38
C ALA A 75 5.21 -3.17 1.30
N ASP A 76 4.64 -3.68 2.40
CA ASP A 76 3.23 -4.06 2.48
C ASP A 76 2.32 -2.84 2.39
N ALA A 77 2.61 -1.78 3.16
CA ALA A 77 1.87 -0.52 3.08
C ALA A 77 1.93 0.09 1.68
N TYR A 78 3.12 0.10 1.07
CA TYR A 78 3.30 0.58 -0.30
C TYR A 78 2.48 -0.23 -1.31
N SER A 79 2.53 -1.56 -1.22
CA SER A 79 1.83 -2.46 -2.14
C SER A 79 0.30 -2.31 -2.07
N GLN A 80 -0.26 -2.16 -0.86
CA GLN A 80 -1.69 -1.94 -0.65
C GLN A 80 -2.16 -0.64 -1.33
N LEU A 81 -1.36 0.43 -1.26
CA LEU A 81 -1.67 1.71 -1.91
C LEU A 81 -1.60 1.60 -3.44
N CYS A 82 -0.59 0.91 -3.97
CA CYS A 82 -0.48 0.68 -5.41
C CYS A 82 -1.70 -0.10 -5.95
N GLN A 83 -2.15 -1.14 -5.24
CA GLN A 83 -3.34 -1.92 -5.61
C GLN A 83 -4.61 -1.05 -5.61
N ALA A 84 -4.83 -0.28 -4.54
CA ALA A 84 -5.98 0.63 -4.46
C ALA A 84 -5.98 1.71 -5.56
N SER A 85 -4.79 2.16 -5.99
CA SER A 85 -4.64 3.13 -7.09
C SER A 85 -4.89 2.51 -8.47
N GLY A 86 -4.54 1.23 -8.66
CA GLY A 86 -4.78 0.47 -9.89
C GLY A 86 -6.26 0.20 -10.14
N GLU A 87 -6.99 -0.24 -9.10
CA GLU A 87 -8.45 -0.44 -9.15
C GLU A 87 -9.21 0.85 -9.48
N ARG A 88 -8.70 2.00 -9.01
CA ARG A 88 -9.28 3.32 -9.33
C ARG A 88 -9.08 3.71 -10.80
N ARG A 89 -7.99 3.30 -11.44
CA ARG A 89 -7.71 3.60 -12.86
C ARG A 89 -8.61 2.79 -13.81
N GLU A 90 -8.90 1.53 -13.49
CA GLU A 90 -9.76 0.70 -14.34
C GLU A 90 -11.22 1.16 -14.33
N LYS A 91 -11.71 1.74 -13.23
CA LYS A 91 -13.10 2.23 -13.13
C LYS A 91 -13.35 3.57 -13.85
N GLY A 92 -12.31 4.22 -14.38
CA GLY A 92 -12.39 5.53 -15.05
C GLY A 92 -12.51 5.49 -16.58
N GLN A 93 -12.49 4.31 -17.22
CA GLN A 93 -12.48 4.19 -18.69
C GLN A 93 -13.72 3.49 -19.30
N ASN A 94 -14.82 3.37 -18.57
CA ASN A 94 -16.10 2.87 -19.11
C ASN A 94 -17.16 3.97 -19.21
N GLY A 95 -16.88 5.00 -20.00
CA GLY A 95 -17.78 6.14 -20.17
C GLY A 95 -17.75 6.75 -21.56
N ALA A 96 -18.13 5.99 -22.60
CA ALA A 96 -18.64 6.56 -23.85
C ALA A 96 -19.30 5.46 -24.71
N GLY A 97 -20.64 5.48 -24.78
CA GLY A 97 -21.41 4.56 -25.60
C GLY A 97 -22.91 4.69 -25.36
N GLN A 98 -23.45 5.89 -25.58
CA GLN A 98 -24.90 6.09 -25.75
C GLN A 98 -25.38 5.31 -26.98
N PRO A 99 -26.57 4.70 -26.94
CA PRO A 99 -27.43 4.64 -28.11
C PRO A 99 -28.73 5.37 -27.81
N THR A 100 -28.82 6.61 -28.27
CA THR A 100 -30.10 7.26 -28.56
C THR A 100 -30.56 6.81 -29.94
N GLY A 101 -31.79 6.32 -30.06
CA GLY A 101 -32.37 5.98 -31.36
C GLY A 101 -33.75 5.37 -31.28
N THR A 102 -34.75 6.20 -30.94
CA THR A 102 -36.18 5.90 -31.08
C THR A 102 -36.62 6.13 -32.54
N HIS A 103 -37.67 5.41 -32.98
CA HIS A 103 -38.51 5.59 -34.20
C HIS A 103 -37.98 4.88 -35.48
N SER A 104 -38.77 4.27 -36.37
CA SER A 104 -40.23 4.07 -36.51
C SER A 104 -40.48 3.08 -37.67
N SER A 105 -41.48 2.21 -37.50
CA SER A 105 -42.44 1.63 -38.48
C SER A 105 -42.03 1.34 -39.94
N SER A 106 -42.29 0.11 -40.41
CA SER A 106 -43.13 -0.16 -41.61
C SER A 106 -43.55 -1.64 -41.68
N ALA A 107 -44.85 -1.85 -41.88
CA ALA A 107 -45.50 -3.11 -42.20
C ALA A 107 -45.16 -3.60 -43.63
N LEU A 108 -45.49 -4.88 -43.90
CA LEU A 108 -46.03 -5.52 -45.13
C LEU A 108 -45.67 -7.02 -45.02
N ASP A 109 -46.55 -7.89 -44.53
CA ASP A 109 -47.60 -8.61 -45.29
C ASP A 109 -47.07 -9.33 -46.54
N LEU A 110 -46.96 -10.66 -46.51
CA LEU A 110 -47.65 -11.52 -47.48
C LEU A 110 -47.59 -13.02 -47.10
N LYS A 111 -48.77 -13.60 -47.10
CA LYS A 111 -49.12 -15.01 -46.92
C LYS A 111 -48.96 -15.78 -48.24
N ALA A 112 -48.50 -17.03 -48.17
CA ALA A 112 -48.91 -18.13 -49.04
C ALA A 112 -48.70 -19.45 -48.29
#